data_AF-A0A6A6HSH2-F1
#
_entry.id   AF-A0A6A6HSH2-F1
#
_cell.length_a   1.000
_cell.length_b   1.000
_cell.length_c   1.000
_cell.angle_alpha   90.00
_cell.angle_beta   90.00
_cell.angle_gamma   90.00
#
_symmetry.space_group_name_H-M   'P 1'
#
loop_
_entity.id
_entity.type
_entity.pdbx_description
1 polymer ?
#
loop_
_entity_poly.entity_id
_entity_poly.type
_entity_poly.pdbx_seq_one_letter_code
_entity_poly.pdbx_strand_id
1 'polypeptide(L)'
;MGNPTPSRAFRSLCASCRSSAASAPLAPNRSFSSSARRLAKYKTLDTTLANVNSNFRQASMSPYGSIIPRREGEPVNLTETDWPAENRHHLHVYSHKHNTHITLTKPNRDSLISVSCGNIGFRKAGRGTYDAAYQLAAFVMSRIKDKGLLQGTDKLEPIKELELVYRGFGQGREAVTKAILGSEGKDIRPLIKKLSDSTRLKFGGTRSKKPRRLG
;
A
#
# COMPACT_ATOMS: atom_id res chain seq x y z
N MET A 1 51.53 61.54 -19.34
CA MET A 1 51.13 60.69 -18.21
C MET A 1 52.06 59.49 -18.17
N GLY A 2 52.40 59.03 -16.96
CA GLY A 2 53.66 58.37 -16.62
C GLY A 2 53.93 56.98 -17.22
N ASN A 3 55.23 56.71 -17.38
CA ASN A 3 55.88 55.42 -17.13
C ASN A 3 55.64 55.00 -15.65
N PRO A 4 55.65 53.70 -15.26
CA PRO A 4 56.88 52.88 -15.34
C PRO A 4 56.72 51.34 -15.54
N THR A 5 57.83 50.73 -15.95
CA THR A 5 58.19 49.30 -15.80
C THR A 5 58.39 48.90 -14.31
N PRO A 6 58.44 47.59 -13.94
CA PRO A 6 59.77 46.95 -13.81
C PRO A 6 59.81 45.41 -14.06
N SER A 7 60.92 44.92 -14.65
CA SER A 7 61.93 43.99 -14.07
C SER A 7 61.59 42.49 -14.07
N ARG A 8 62.29 41.68 -14.89
CA ARG A 8 63.55 40.95 -14.59
C ARG A 8 63.44 39.92 -13.46
N ALA A 9 63.60 38.64 -13.83
CA ALA A 9 64.67 37.80 -13.28
C ALA A 9 64.89 36.55 -14.17
N PHE A 10 65.98 36.56 -14.95
CA PHE A 10 66.74 35.34 -15.24
C PHE A 10 67.23 34.77 -13.91
N ARG A 11 66.99 33.48 -13.63
CA ARG A 11 67.95 32.64 -12.87
C ARG A 11 67.91 31.18 -13.35
N SER A 12 69.04 30.82 -13.95
CA SER A 12 69.73 29.52 -13.88
C SER A 12 68.97 28.24 -14.25
N LEU A 13 69.22 27.78 -15.46
CA LEU A 13 69.48 26.37 -15.72
C LEU A 13 70.50 25.84 -14.69
N CYS A 14 70.08 24.90 -13.84
CA CYS A 14 70.99 24.03 -13.13
C CYS A 14 71.34 22.85 -14.06
N ALA A 15 72.63 22.74 -14.39
CA ALA A 15 73.18 21.83 -15.38
C ALA A 15 73.41 20.39 -14.88
N SER A 16 72.75 19.94 -13.79
CA SER A 16 73.06 18.65 -13.15
C SER A 16 71.89 17.67 -12.98
N CYS A 17 70.67 17.98 -13.43
CA CYS A 17 69.54 17.04 -13.37
C CYS A 17 69.18 16.40 -14.73
N ARG A 18 70.11 16.41 -15.70
CA ARG A 18 69.97 15.80 -17.04
C ARG A 18 70.24 14.29 -17.09
N SER A 19 70.07 13.59 -15.98
CA SER A 19 70.32 12.15 -15.91
C SER A 19 69.04 11.43 -15.52
N SER A 20 68.54 10.58 -16.44
CA SER A 20 67.41 9.65 -16.30
C SER A 20 66.07 10.07 -16.94
N ALA A 21 66.09 10.64 -18.14
CA ALA A 21 64.98 10.47 -19.08
C ALA A 21 65.28 9.25 -19.95
N ALA A 22 64.93 8.05 -19.47
CA ALA A 22 64.98 6.84 -20.29
C ALA A 22 63.92 6.97 -21.40
N SER A 23 64.38 7.01 -22.64
CA SER A 23 63.57 6.90 -23.84
C SER A 23 62.78 5.60 -23.81
N ALA A 24 61.46 5.68 -23.59
CA ALA A 24 60.59 4.53 -23.82
C ALA A 24 60.59 4.20 -25.32
N PRO A 25 60.87 2.96 -25.73
CA PRO A 25 60.78 2.58 -27.14
C PRO A 25 59.31 2.59 -27.59
N LEU A 26 59.08 3.12 -28.78
CA LEU A 26 57.82 3.00 -29.51
C LEU A 26 57.46 1.51 -29.63
N ALA A 27 56.29 1.12 -29.12
CA ALA A 27 55.81 -0.25 -29.20
C ALA A 27 55.70 -0.70 -30.67
N PRO A 28 56.12 -1.94 -31.01
CA PRO A 28 55.93 -2.46 -32.36
C PRO A 28 54.44 -2.61 -32.66
N ASN A 29 54.04 -2.22 -33.88
CA ASN A 29 52.70 -2.43 -34.43
C ASN A 29 52.23 -3.87 -34.16
N ARG A 30 51.12 -4.03 -33.41
CA ARG A 30 50.47 -5.32 -33.24
C ARG A 30 50.08 -5.87 -34.60
N SER A 31 50.55 -7.07 -34.93
CA SER A 31 50.07 -7.83 -36.08
C SER A 31 48.54 -7.99 -35.96
N PHE A 32 47.82 -7.71 -37.05
CA PHE A 32 46.39 -7.97 -37.11
C PHE A 32 46.11 -9.45 -36.82
N SER A 33 45.15 -9.71 -35.93
CA SER A 33 44.69 -11.06 -35.58
C SER A 33 44.28 -11.85 -36.83
N SER A 34 44.97 -12.96 -37.11
CA SER A 34 44.68 -13.90 -38.20
C SER A 34 43.60 -14.94 -37.84
N SER A 35 42.77 -14.66 -36.83
CA SER A 35 41.69 -15.58 -36.44
C SER A 35 40.71 -15.77 -37.60
N ALA A 36 40.58 -17.01 -38.09
CA ALA A 36 39.60 -17.36 -39.11
C ALA A 36 38.20 -16.92 -38.67
N ARG A 37 37.50 -16.13 -39.50
CA ARG A 37 36.12 -15.69 -39.23
C ARG A 37 35.22 -16.93 -39.18
N ARG A 38 34.87 -17.40 -37.98
CA ARG A 38 33.78 -18.38 -37.83
C ARG A 38 32.47 -17.69 -38.18
N LEU A 39 31.69 -18.29 -39.08
CA LEU A 39 30.33 -17.86 -39.38
C LEU A 39 29.53 -17.84 -38.07
N ALA A 40 28.91 -16.71 -37.73
CA ALA A 40 28.03 -16.65 -36.57
C ALA A 40 26.89 -17.65 -36.78
N LYS A 41 26.78 -18.65 -35.90
CA LYS A 41 25.61 -19.53 -35.88
C LYS A 41 24.38 -18.64 -35.68
N TYR A 42 23.42 -18.70 -36.59
CA TYR A 42 22.13 -18.04 -36.42
C TYR A 42 21.52 -18.52 -35.11
N LYS A 43 21.43 -17.61 -34.13
CA LYS A 43 20.74 -17.90 -32.89
C LYS A 43 19.26 -17.97 -33.22
N THR A 44 18.64 -19.11 -32.98
CA THR A 44 17.18 -19.24 -33.07
C THR A 44 16.56 -18.27 -32.06
N LEU A 45 15.35 -17.77 -32.36
CA LEU A 45 14.65 -16.82 -31.48
C LEU A 45 14.54 -17.35 -30.04
N ASP A 46 14.42 -18.67 -29.87
CA ASP A 46 14.41 -19.33 -28.57
C ASP A 46 15.73 -19.16 -27.80
N THR A 47 16.88 -19.29 -28.47
CA THR A 47 18.18 -19.01 -27.82
C THR A 47 18.36 -17.55 -27.46
N THR A 48 17.77 -16.61 -28.21
CA THR A 48 17.81 -15.19 -27.84
C THR A 48 16.90 -14.90 -26.64
N LEU A 49 15.69 -15.47 -26.62
CA LEU A 49 14.74 -15.31 -25.51
C LEU A 49 15.24 -15.99 -24.23
N ALA A 50 15.87 -17.17 -24.33
CA ALA A 50 16.48 -17.86 -23.20
C ALA A 50 17.61 -17.04 -22.55
N ASN A 51 18.45 -16.39 -23.37
CA ASN A 51 19.53 -15.52 -22.87
C ASN A 51 19.00 -14.23 -22.22
N VAL A 52 17.90 -13.65 -22.74
CA VAL A 52 17.25 -12.50 -22.11
C VAL A 52 16.67 -12.89 -20.74
N ASN A 53 16.02 -14.06 -20.66
CA ASN A 53 15.45 -14.58 -19.42
C ASN A 53 16.53 -14.93 -18.38
N SER A 54 17.65 -15.53 -18.80
CA SER A 54 18.77 -15.80 -17.88
C SER A 54 19.41 -14.52 -17.35
N ASN A 55 19.57 -13.49 -18.19
CA ASN A 55 20.09 -12.19 -17.77
C ASN A 55 19.12 -11.46 -16.80
N PHE A 56 17.81 -11.59 -17.02
CA PHE A 56 16.80 -11.07 -16.08
C PHE A 56 16.81 -11.80 -14.73
N ARG A 57 17.01 -13.13 -14.74
CA ARG A 57 17.09 -13.94 -13.52
C ARG A 57 18.39 -13.71 -12.75
N GLN A 58 19.49 -13.38 -13.42
CA GLN A 58 20.75 -13.07 -12.74
C GLN A 58 20.69 -11.71 -12.00
N ALA A 59 19.76 -10.83 -12.37
CA ALA A 59 19.50 -9.56 -11.70
C ALA A 59 18.61 -9.68 -10.43
N SER A 60 18.07 -10.86 -10.11
CA SER A 60 17.01 -11.00 -9.10
C SER A 60 17.48 -11.26 -7.65
N MET A 61 18.75 -11.05 -7.32
CA MET A 61 19.25 -11.17 -5.93
C MET A 61 19.98 -9.91 -5.43
N SER A 62 19.72 -8.76 -6.05
CA SER A 62 20.16 -7.47 -5.52
C SER A 62 19.00 -6.79 -4.79
N PRO A 63 19.18 -6.31 -3.53
CA PRO A 63 18.20 -5.48 -2.82
C PRO A 63 17.79 -4.20 -3.59
N TYR A 64 18.53 -3.86 -4.65
CA TYR A 64 18.34 -2.68 -5.48
C TYR A 64 17.71 -2.99 -6.86
N GLY A 65 17.32 -4.24 -7.13
CA GLY A 65 16.78 -4.63 -8.45
C GLY A 65 15.45 -3.94 -8.82
N SER A 66 14.74 -3.38 -7.84
CA SER A 66 13.48 -2.66 -8.00
C SER A 66 13.62 -1.13 -8.04
N ILE A 67 14.86 -0.61 -7.97
CA ILE A 67 15.11 0.82 -7.91
C ILE A 67 15.42 1.34 -9.31
N ILE A 68 14.55 2.22 -9.83
CA ILE A 68 14.81 2.93 -11.09
C ILE A 68 15.48 4.27 -10.77
N PRO A 69 16.72 4.52 -11.22
CA PRO A 69 17.33 5.84 -11.12
C PRO A 69 16.57 6.81 -12.03
N ARG A 70 15.98 7.88 -11.47
CA ARG A 70 15.45 8.99 -12.26
C ARG A 70 16.58 9.95 -12.62
N ARG A 71 16.46 10.59 -13.80
CA ARG A 71 17.41 11.61 -14.28
C ARG A 71 17.46 12.84 -13.35
N GLU A 72 16.36 13.12 -12.64
CA GLU A 72 16.26 14.10 -11.57
C GLU A 72 15.31 13.57 -10.47
N GLY A 73 15.70 13.73 -9.19
CA GLY A 73 14.94 13.27 -8.02
C GLY A 73 15.46 11.98 -7.36
N GLU A 74 14.90 11.64 -6.20
CA GLU A 74 15.27 10.45 -5.43
C GLU A 74 14.90 9.15 -6.18
N PRO A 75 15.72 8.08 -6.07
CA PRO A 75 15.44 6.78 -6.66
C PRO A 75 14.10 6.21 -6.13
N VAL A 76 13.23 5.80 -7.05
CA VAL A 76 11.92 5.23 -6.69
C VAL A 76 12.05 3.72 -6.58
N ASN A 77 11.67 3.18 -5.42
CA ASN A 77 11.60 1.73 -5.22
C ASN A 77 10.22 1.21 -5.66
N LEU A 78 10.16 0.46 -6.77
CA LEU A 78 8.92 -0.18 -7.26
C LEU A 78 8.37 -1.27 -6.31
N THR A 79 9.13 -1.66 -5.28
CA THR A 79 8.68 -2.64 -4.27
C THR A 79 8.07 -2.02 -3.03
N GLU A 80 7.99 -0.68 -2.92
CA GLU A 80 7.02 -0.10 -2.00
C GLU A 80 5.64 -0.53 -2.49
N THR A 81 5.14 -1.60 -1.89
CA THR A 81 3.83 -2.20 -2.06
C THR A 81 2.80 -1.13 -2.42
N ASP A 82 2.33 -1.16 -3.68
CA ASP A 82 1.29 -0.28 -4.23
C ASP A 82 -0.04 -0.29 -3.43
N TRP A 83 -0.13 -1.15 -2.40
CA TRP A 83 -1.26 -1.24 -1.48
C TRP A 83 -0.86 -0.62 -0.13
N PRO A 84 -1.48 0.50 0.28
CA PRO A 84 -1.22 1.07 1.60
C PRO A 84 -1.54 0.02 2.67
N ALA A 85 -0.67 -0.12 3.68
CA ALA A 85 -0.92 -0.99 4.82
C ALA A 85 -2.31 -0.68 5.39
N GLU A 86 -3.22 -1.67 5.40
CA GLU A 86 -4.62 -1.51 5.81
C GLU A 86 -4.69 -1.39 7.34
N ASN A 87 -4.15 -0.29 7.88
CA ASN A 87 -4.22 0.08 9.30
C ASN A 87 -5.58 0.71 9.66
N ARG A 88 -6.61 0.41 8.87
CA ARG A 88 -7.95 0.95 9.06
C ARG A 88 -8.69 0.14 10.10
N HIS A 89 -9.44 0.83 10.94
CA HIS A 89 -10.41 0.18 11.79
C HIS A 89 -11.59 -0.27 10.94
N HIS A 90 -12.28 -1.35 11.31
CA HIS A 90 -13.45 -1.80 10.57
C HIS A 90 -14.72 -1.67 11.41
N LEU A 91 -15.71 -0.99 10.85
CA LEU A 91 -17.07 -0.94 11.37
C LEU A 91 -17.93 -1.94 10.58
N HIS A 92 -18.11 -3.13 11.16
CA HIS A 92 -18.95 -4.18 10.60
C HIS A 92 -20.41 -3.92 10.93
N VAL A 93 -21.23 -3.84 9.89
CA VAL A 93 -22.69 -3.73 9.98
C VAL A 93 -23.29 -4.99 9.40
N TYR A 94 -23.68 -5.92 10.27
CA TYR A 94 -24.35 -7.15 9.89
C TYR A 94 -25.86 -7.02 10.12
N SER A 95 -26.62 -6.88 9.04
CA SER A 95 -28.08 -6.74 9.10
C SER A 95 -28.77 -7.89 8.38
N HIS A 96 -29.59 -8.64 9.12
CA HIS A 96 -30.45 -9.69 8.58
C HIS A 96 -31.91 -9.41 8.93
N LYS A 97 -32.84 -10.24 8.44
CA LYS A 97 -34.30 -10.02 8.57
C LYS A 97 -34.83 -9.75 9.99
N HIS A 98 -34.14 -10.20 11.03
CA HIS A 98 -34.67 -10.22 12.41
C HIS A 98 -33.82 -9.46 13.43
N ASN A 99 -32.64 -8.97 13.04
CA ASN A 99 -31.75 -8.23 13.92
C ASN A 99 -30.66 -7.51 13.11
N THR A 100 -30.03 -6.53 13.76
CA THR A 100 -28.83 -5.86 13.28
C THR A 100 -27.75 -5.91 14.36
N HIS A 101 -26.51 -6.18 13.93
CA HIS A 101 -25.32 -6.23 14.75
C HIS A 101 -24.31 -5.21 14.21
N ILE A 102 -23.76 -4.42 15.12
CA ILE A 102 -22.70 -3.45 14.80
C ILE A 102 -21.48 -3.81 15.64
N THR A 103 -20.36 -4.03 14.96
CA THR A 103 -19.10 -4.39 15.60
C THR A 103 -18.00 -3.49 15.08
N LEU A 104 -17.40 -2.72 15.99
CA LEU A 104 -16.19 -1.94 15.72
C LEU A 104 -14.97 -2.78 16.09
N THR A 105 -14.01 -2.87 15.17
CA THR A 105 -12.80 -3.69 15.32
C THR A 105 -11.53 -2.88 15.05
N LYS A 106 -10.43 -3.32 15.65
CA LYS A 106 -9.07 -2.87 15.33
C LYS A 106 -8.65 -3.32 13.92
N PRO A 107 -7.55 -2.79 13.35
CA PRO A 107 -6.97 -3.32 12.11
C PRO A 107 -6.64 -4.82 12.19
N ASN A 108 -6.24 -5.30 13.38
CA ASN A 108 -6.01 -6.72 13.67
C ASN A 108 -7.30 -7.57 13.74
N ARG A 109 -8.47 -6.95 13.51
CA ARG A 109 -9.83 -7.55 13.58
C ARG A 109 -10.31 -7.94 14.98
N ASP A 110 -9.60 -7.51 16.02
CA ASP A 110 -10.07 -7.63 17.41
C ASP A 110 -11.25 -6.68 17.68
N SER A 111 -12.30 -7.17 18.34
CA SER A 111 -13.51 -6.38 18.61
C SER A 111 -13.31 -5.40 19.78
N LEU A 112 -13.57 -4.12 19.53
CA LEU A 112 -13.58 -3.04 20.54
C LEU A 112 -14.97 -2.83 21.14
N ILE A 113 -15.98 -2.84 20.27
CA ILE A 113 -17.39 -2.69 20.62
C ILE A 113 -18.16 -3.69 19.78
N SER A 114 -18.98 -4.53 20.41
CA SER A 114 -19.86 -5.45 19.71
C SER A 114 -21.23 -5.40 20.38
N VAL A 115 -22.20 -4.84 19.67
CA VAL A 115 -23.57 -4.65 20.18
C VAL A 115 -24.60 -4.97 19.11
N SER A 116 -25.82 -5.23 19.56
CA SER A 116 -26.97 -5.52 18.71
C SER A 116 -28.20 -4.78 19.20
N CYS A 117 -29.28 -4.75 18.41
CA CYS A 117 -30.53 -4.08 18.81
C CYS A 117 -31.09 -4.64 20.14
N GLY A 118 -30.80 -5.90 20.45
CA GLY A 118 -31.19 -6.51 21.73
C GLY A 118 -30.52 -5.89 22.96
N ASN A 119 -29.31 -5.33 22.82
CA ASN A 119 -28.58 -4.69 23.93
C ASN A 119 -29.22 -3.37 24.37
N ILE A 120 -29.94 -2.69 23.47
CA ILE A 120 -30.61 -1.40 23.73
C ILE A 120 -32.00 -1.60 24.34
N GLY A 121 -32.47 -2.84 24.42
CA GLY A 121 -33.73 -3.19 25.07
C GLY A 121 -34.81 -3.70 24.13
N PHE A 122 -34.61 -3.64 22.81
CA PHE A 122 -35.57 -4.21 21.86
C PHE A 122 -35.69 -5.72 22.03
N ARG A 123 -36.93 -6.22 22.16
CA ARG A 123 -37.21 -7.65 22.38
C ARG A 123 -37.91 -8.27 21.18
N LYS A 124 -37.66 -9.56 20.97
CA LYS A 124 -38.35 -10.41 19.97
C LYS A 124 -38.37 -9.75 18.59
N ALA A 125 -39.55 -9.56 17.99
CA ALA A 125 -39.74 -9.03 16.65
C ALA A 125 -39.30 -7.56 16.50
N GLY A 126 -39.35 -6.78 17.59
CA GLY A 126 -38.95 -5.37 17.60
C GLY A 126 -37.47 -5.13 17.27
N ARG A 127 -36.62 -6.17 17.29
CA ARG A 127 -35.19 -6.06 16.93
C ARG A 127 -34.92 -5.98 15.43
N GLY A 128 -35.89 -6.39 14.61
CA GLY A 128 -35.74 -6.42 13.14
C GLY A 128 -36.22 -5.15 12.45
N THR A 129 -36.70 -4.15 13.20
CA THR A 129 -37.27 -2.92 12.66
C THR A 129 -36.17 -1.93 12.27
N TYR A 130 -36.52 -1.03 11.35
CA TYR A 130 -35.66 0.07 10.93
C TYR A 130 -35.24 0.98 12.11
N ASP A 131 -36.22 1.40 12.93
CA ASP A 131 -36.00 2.30 14.07
C ASP A 131 -35.04 1.70 15.11
N ALA A 132 -35.20 0.41 15.43
CA ALA A 132 -34.30 -0.29 16.35
C ALA A 132 -32.84 -0.32 15.88
N ALA A 133 -32.61 -0.38 14.57
CA ALA A 133 -31.28 -0.33 14.00
C ALA A 133 -30.71 1.09 13.93
N TYR A 134 -31.56 2.10 13.72
CA TYR A 134 -31.18 3.51 13.77
C TYR A 134 -30.72 3.90 15.18
N GLN A 135 -31.52 3.57 16.20
CA GLN A 135 -31.15 3.78 17.61
C GLN A 135 -29.89 2.99 18.02
N LEU A 136 -29.67 1.81 17.43
CA LEU A 136 -28.42 1.05 17.60
C LEU A 136 -27.20 1.79 17.04
N ALA A 137 -27.32 2.36 15.85
CA ALA A 137 -26.25 3.16 15.28
C ALA A 137 -25.95 4.37 16.16
N ALA A 138 -26.98 5.13 16.55
CA ALA A 138 -26.88 6.28 17.46
C ALA A 138 -26.11 5.93 18.73
N PHE A 139 -26.52 4.84 19.38
CA PHE A 139 -25.90 4.33 20.60
C PHE A 139 -24.44 3.96 20.39
N VAL A 140 -24.10 3.28 19.29
CA VAL A 140 -22.70 2.93 18.97
C VAL A 140 -21.87 4.19 18.75
N MET A 141 -22.39 5.18 18.01
CA MET A 141 -21.66 6.42 17.76
C MET A 141 -21.38 7.18 19.06
N SER A 142 -22.37 7.29 19.97
CA SER A 142 -22.16 7.87 21.30
C SER A 142 -21.13 7.07 22.11
N ARG A 143 -21.21 5.74 22.10
CA ARG A 143 -20.25 4.87 22.80
C ARG A 143 -18.82 4.99 22.28
N ILE A 144 -18.63 5.27 20.99
CA ILE A 144 -17.31 5.52 20.40
C ILE A 144 -16.71 6.81 20.96
N LYS A 145 -17.53 7.85 21.10
CA LYS A 145 -17.13 9.13 21.71
C LYS A 145 -16.81 8.96 23.19
N ASP A 146 -17.70 8.32 23.95
CA ASP A 146 -17.54 8.11 25.40
C ASP A 146 -16.28 7.31 25.74
N LYS A 147 -15.92 6.33 24.90
CA LYS A 147 -14.71 5.52 25.09
C LYS A 147 -13.42 6.24 24.67
N GLY A 148 -13.49 7.47 24.15
CA GLY A 148 -12.31 8.24 23.73
C GLY A 148 -11.55 7.63 22.54
N LEU A 149 -12.18 6.75 21.76
CA LEU A 149 -11.51 6.03 20.66
C LEU A 149 -11.07 6.95 19.50
N LEU A 150 -11.65 8.16 19.44
CA LEU A 150 -11.31 9.16 18.43
C LEU A 150 -10.01 9.92 18.75
N GLN A 151 -9.74 10.15 20.03
CA GLN A 151 -8.58 10.95 20.47
C GLN A 151 -7.36 10.07 20.79
N GLY A 152 -7.59 8.77 21.03
CA GLY A 152 -6.56 7.83 21.45
C GLY A 152 -6.37 7.89 22.96
N THR A 153 -6.03 6.74 23.55
CA THR A 153 -5.64 6.63 24.96
C THR A 153 -4.29 5.92 25.01
N ASP A 154 -3.54 6.04 26.11
CA ASP A 154 -2.16 5.52 26.22
C ASP A 154 -2.01 4.02 25.87
N LYS A 155 -3.11 3.26 25.90
CA LYS A 155 -3.16 1.81 25.59
C LYS A 155 -3.84 1.46 24.26
N LEU A 156 -4.48 2.42 23.59
CA LEU A 156 -5.27 2.17 22.39
C LEU A 156 -5.00 3.23 21.32
N GLU A 157 -4.56 2.77 20.15
CA GLU A 157 -4.32 3.65 19.02
C GLU A 157 -5.60 4.41 18.61
N PRO A 158 -5.49 5.71 18.26
CA PRO A 158 -6.61 6.49 17.79
C PRO A 158 -7.14 5.97 16.45
N ILE A 159 -8.45 6.06 16.26
CA ILE A 159 -9.09 5.73 14.97
C ILE A 159 -8.78 6.85 13.97
N LYS A 160 -7.76 6.64 13.13
CA LYS A 160 -7.39 7.58 12.05
C LYS A 160 -8.23 7.37 10.79
N GLU A 161 -8.44 6.12 10.43
CA GLU A 161 -9.18 5.71 9.23
C GLU A 161 -10.13 4.56 9.55
N LEU A 162 -11.32 4.61 8.94
CA LEU A 162 -12.38 3.63 9.13
C LEU A 162 -12.82 3.04 7.78
N GLU A 163 -12.98 1.72 7.74
CA GLU A 163 -13.66 0.99 6.68
C GLU A 163 -15.05 0.56 7.17
N LEU A 164 -16.08 0.89 6.38
CA LEU A 164 -17.46 0.50 6.64
C LEU A 164 -17.76 -0.80 5.88
N VAL A 165 -17.99 -1.89 6.62
CA VAL A 165 -18.20 -3.22 6.03
C VAL A 165 -19.65 -3.65 6.22
N TYR A 166 -20.43 -3.70 5.15
CA TYR A 166 -21.80 -4.20 5.19
C TYR A 166 -21.87 -5.71 5.01
N ARG A 167 -22.81 -6.35 5.71
CA ARG A 167 -23.18 -7.75 5.47
C ARG A 167 -24.68 -7.93 5.62
N GLY A 168 -25.29 -8.47 4.58
CA GLY A 168 -26.73 -8.71 4.49
C GLY A 168 -27.50 -7.50 3.97
N PHE A 169 -28.80 -7.72 3.73
CA PHE A 169 -29.73 -6.73 3.14
C PHE A 169 -30.96 -6.56 4.04
N GLY A 170 -30.79 -6.63 5.36
CA GLY A 170 -31.86 -6.29 6.31
C GLY A 170 -32.15 -4.79 6.34
N GLN A 171 -33.33 -4.41 6.86
CA GLN A 171 -33.75 -3.00 6.98
C GLN A 171 -32.74 -2.15 7.78
N GLY A 172 -32.02 -2.77 8.71
CA GLY A 172 -31.03 -2.06 9.52
C GLY A 172 -29.80 -1.62 8.74
N ARG A 173 -29.52 -2.17 7.55
CA ARG A 173 -28.43 -1.69 6.69
C ARG A 173 -28.66 -0.23 6.32
N GLU A 174 -29.84 0.09 5.81
CA GLU A 174 -30.20 1.46 5.43
C GLU A 174 -30.30 2.38 6.64
N ALA A 175 -30.85 1.88 7.76
CA ALA A 175 -30.95 2.65 9.00
C ALA A 175 -29.58 3.13 9.49
N VAL A 176 -28.60 2.23 9.52
CA VAL A 176 -27.22 2.56 9.93
C VAL A 176 -26.57 3.53 8.94
N THR A 177 -26.77 3.35 7.63
CA THR A 177 -26.29 4.32 6.63
C THR A 177 -26.84 5.71 6.87
N LYS A 178 -28.14 5.84 7.15
CA LYS A 178 -28.76 7.15 7.42
C LYS A 178 -28.28 7.75 8.74
N ALA A 179 -28.06 6.95 9.78
CA ALA A 179 -27.48 7.43 11.04
C ALA A 179 -26.04 7.95 10.85
N ILE A 180 -25.22 7.26 10.04
CA ILE A 180 -23.86 7.71 9.69
C ILE A 180 -23.89 9.03 8.90
N LEU A 181 -24.82 9.18 7.97
CA LEU A 181 -24.97 10.39 7.16
C LEU A 181 -25.65 11.55 7.91
N GLY A 182 -26.41 11.24 8.96
CA GLY A 182 -27.11 12.20 9.81
C GLY A 182 -26.18 12.90 10.82
N SER A 183 -26.81 13.50 11.84
CA SER A 183 -26.10 14.23 12.91
C SER A 183 -25.32 13.31 13.85
N GLU A 184 -25.82 12.10 14.09
CA GLU A 184 -25.22 11.12 15.00
C GLU A 184 -23.82 10.69 14.54
N GLY A 185 -23.65 10.52 13.22
CA GLY A 185 -22.39 10.13 12.59
C GLY A 185 -21.43 11.27 12.26
N LYS A 186 -21.72 12.53 12.63
CA LYS A 186 -20.93 13.72 12.24
C LYS A 186 -19.42 13.55 12.47
N ASP A 187 -19.04 13.00 13.61
CA ASP A 187 -17.62 12.88 14.01
C ASP A 187 -16.92 11.68 13.35
N ILE A 188 -17.67 10.64 12.98
CA ILE A 188 -17.15 9.39 12.41
C ILE A 188 -17.13 9.45 10.88
N ARG A 189 -18.09 10.14 10.26
CA ARG A 189 -18.20 10.34 8.81
C ARG A 189 -16.89 10.78 8.12
N PRO A 190 -16.11 11.77 8.63
CA PRO A 190 -14.87 12.18 7.96
C PRO A 190 -13.76 11.12 8.02
N LEU A 191 -13.83 10.16 8.94
CA LEU A 191 -12.84 9.09 9.11
C LEU A 191 -13.07 7.93 8.14
N ILE A 192 -14.28 7.82 7.54
CA ILE A 192 -14.61 6.74 6.62
C ILE A 192 -13.88 6.95 5.30
N LYS A 193 -12.93 6.04 4.98
CA LYS A 193 -12.15 6.07 3.73
C LYS A 193 -12.59 5.02 2.72
N LYS A 194 -13.23 3.94 3.18
CA LYS A 194 -13.60 2.79 2.35
C LYS A 194 -14.95 2.26 2.77
N LEU A 195 -15.75 1.87 1.79
CA LEU A 195 -17.03 1.19 1.97
C LEU A 195 -16.95 -0.14 1.21
N SER A 196 -17.16 -1.24 1.92
CA SER A 196 -17.09 -2.59 1.36
C SER A 196 -18.34 -3.39 1.72
N ASP A 197 -18.67 -4.37 0.87
CA ASP A 197 -19.76 -5.31 1.10
C ASP A 197 -19.17 -6.72 1.20
N SER A 198 -19.44 -7.39 2.31
CA SER A 198 -19.02 -8.75 2.62
C SER A 198 -20.22 -9.71 2.77
N THR A 199 -21.30 -9.47 2.03
CA THR A 199 -22.43 -10.40 1.88
C THR A 199 -21.93 -11.76 1.37
N ARG A 200 -22.27 -12.83 2.11
CA ARG A 200 -21.78 -14.18 1.82
C ARG A 200 -22.67 -14.86 0.79
N LEU A 201 -22.09 -15.24 -0.35
CA LEU A 201 -22.71 -16.06 -1.39
C LEU A 201 -21.98 -17.41 -1.48
N LYS A 202 -22.67 -18.46 -1.90
CA LYS A 202 -22.09 -19.81 -2.08
C LYS A 202 -22.20 -20.24 -3.54
N PHE A 203 -21.13 -20.83 -4.08
CA PHE A 203 -21.13 -21.47 -5.39
C PHE A 203 -21.41 -22.97 -5.22
N GLY A 204 -22.61 -23.44 -5.62
CA GLY A 204 -23.07 -24.81 -5.34
C GLY A 204 -23.37 -25.04 -3.86
N GLY A 205 -22.33 -25.28 -3.04
CA GLY A 205 -22.41 -25.38 -1.58
C GLY A 205 -23.46 -26.37 -1.02
N THR A 206 -23.78 -26.25 0.27
CA THR A 206 -24.80 -27.10 0.91
C THR A 206 -26.21 -26.73 0.45
N ARG A 207 -27.12 -27.71 0.33
CA ARG A 207 -28.52 -27.46 -0.07
C ARG A 207 -29.22 -26.51 0.93
N SER A 208 -29.90 -25.48 0.42
CA SER A 208 -30.73 -24.57 1.25
C SER A 208 -31.99 -25.27 1.76
N LYS A 209 -32.60 -24.74 2.84
CA LYS A 209 -33.88 -25.24 3.36
C LYS A 209 -34.96 -25.20 2.27
N LYS A 210 -35.86 -26.20 2.27
CA LYS A 210 -36.99 -26.25 1.34
C LYS A 210 -37.84 -24.98 1.43
N PRO A 211 -38.40 -24.48 0.31
CA PRO A 211 -39.33 -23.35 0.32
C PRO A 211 -40.48 -23.56 1.30
N ARG A 212 -40.87 -22.50 2.02
CA ARG A 212 -41.97 -22.55 2.99
C ARG A 212 -43.30 -22.38 2.25
N ARG A 213 -44.33 -23.11 2.69
CA ARG A 213 -45.72 -22.90 2.28
C ARG A 213 -46.35 -21.93 3.29
N LEU A 214 -46.44 -20.66 2.92
CA LEU A 214 -46.96 -19.57 3.77
C LEU A 214 -48.32 -19.04 3.26
N GLY A 215 -48.97 -19.82 2.40
CA GLY A 215 -50.25 -19.47 1.77
C GLY A 215 -51.28 -19.01 2.77
#